data_AF-A0A6G0VU94-F1
#
_entry.id   AF-A0A6G0VU94-F1
#
_cell.length_a   1.000
_cell.length_b   1.000
_cell.length_c   1.000
_cell.angle_alpha   90.00
_cell.angle_beta   90.00
_cell.angle_gamma   90.00
#
_symmetry.space_group_name_H-M   'P 1'
#
loop_
_entity.id
_entity.type
_entity.pdbx_description
1 polymer ?
#
loop_
_entity_poly.entity_id
_entity_poly.type
_entity_poly.pdbx_seq_one_letter_code
_entity_poly.pdbx_strand_id
1 'polypeptide(L)'
;DYYKINNRFNDNIRSLLVDAIISYIITKKMTMSVNLVDYIGDQIVSMFPSEVKDTYFIKYESNKNPKGKLYAKFYNSMRVLKPTGLVTSNVKNIDKPNSRKHSMHLEPEKDISYIVDQVKNDTSCPFSEVEHCQDLITTFEDKSQQIMNLIDEKIKDSSSRKLLNNLKDTPDISQNETNTVLFYLLHAIFVPTSKEVTMDHNGKINQVKHSIKDSQNTFMVFKNSVCEIEEYITLRRNEKNPIQPFILIVGSPMQPREIIVFFDCIKYKVFSILNAIDVCFKLIHLFNLEYPTESSIVWLFIQKYLYNLNTKFDKPCHTLG
;
A
#
# COMPACT_ATOMS: atom_id res chain seq x y z
N ASP A 1 -0.05 4.16 -28.91
CA ASP A 1 -0.44 3.38 -30.11
C ASP A 1 0.08 1.92 -30.10
N TYR A 2 -0.12 1.16 -29.02
CA TYR A 2 0.40 -0.22 -28.93
C TYR A 2 -0.35 -1.21 -29.85
N TYR A 3 -1.68 -1.12 -29.90
CA TYR A 3 -2.51 -2.03 -30.70
C TYR A 3 -2.26 -1.89 -32.20
N LYS A 4 -2.07 -0.67 -32.70
CA LYS A 4 -1.77 -0.42 -34.12
C LYS A 4 -0.48 -1.09 -34.59
N ILE A 5 0.50 -1.21 -33.69
CA ILE A 5 1.81 -1.80 -33.98
C ILE A 5 1.77 -3.31 -33.83
N ASN A 6 1.10 -3.82 -32.80
CA ASN A 6 1.18 -5.23 -32.41
C ASN A 6 -0.02 -6.08 -32.85
N ASN A 7 -1.07 -5.43 -33.35
CA ASN A 7 -2.35 -6.03 -33.74
C ASN A 7 -2.92 -7.01 -32.69
N ARG A 8 -2.66 -6.75 -31.40
CA ARG A 8 -3.17 -7.49 -30.24
C ARG A 8 -3.01 -6.67 -28.97
N PHE A 9 -3.82 -6.94 -27.96
CA PHE A 9 -3.53 -6.42 -26.62
C PHE A 9 -2.47 -7.25 -25.91
N ASN A 10 -1.69 -6.57 -25.07
CA ASN A 10 -0.98 -7.23 -23.98
C ASN A 10 -1.92 -7.34 -22.76
N ASP A 11 -1.55 -8.14 -21.76
CA ASP A 11 -2.43 -8.35 -20.61
C ASP A 11 -2.76 -7.08 -19.84
N ASN A 12 -1.86 -6.10 -19.83
CA ASN A 12 -2.08 -4.80 -19.18
C ASN A 12 -3.23 -4.03 -19.87
N ILE A 13 -3.22 -3.94 -21.20
CA ILE A 13 -4.29 -3.27 -21.95
C ILE A 13 -5.63 -4.01 -21.79
N ARG A 14 -5.61 -5.35 -21.72
CA ARG A 14 -6.83 -6.13 -21.42
C ARG A 14 -7.39 -5.80 -20.03
N SER A 15 -6.53 -5.66 -19.03
CA SER A 15 -6.94 -5.29 -17.67
C SER A 15 -7.48 -3.86 -17.62
N LEU A 16 -6.85 -2.91 -18.31
CA LEU A 16 -7.33 -1.53 -18.42
C LEU A 16 -8.73 -1.43 -19.03
N LEU A 17 -8.93 -2.16 -20.14
CA LEU A 17 -10.21 -2.24 -20.82
C LEU A 17 -11.29 -2.79 -19.89
N VAL A 18 -10.99 -3.90 -19.20
CA VAL A 18 -11.90 -4.53 -18.24
C VAL A 18 -12.24 -3.56 -17.10
N ASP A 19 -11.25 -2.87 -16.54
CA ASP A 19 -11.45 -1.93 -15.43
C ASP A 19 -12.33 -0.74 -15.82
N ALA A 20 -12.08 -0.15 -16.99
CA ALA A 20 -12.89 0.95 -17.51
C ALA A 20 -14.35 0.52 -17.71
N ILE A 21 -14.58 -0.66 -18.29
CA ILE A 21 -15.93 -1.21 -18.51
C ILE A 21 -16.63 -1.48 -17.18
N ILE A 22 -15.96 -2.13 -16.22
CA ILE A 22 -16.56 -2.46 -14.92
C ILE A 22 -16.84 -1.19 -14.10
N SER A 23 -15.93 -0.22 -14.12
CA SER A 23 -16.13 1.08 -13.48
C SER A 23 -17.40 1.75 -14.01
N TYR A 24 -17.56 1.82 -15.34
CA TYR A 24 -18.76 2.37 -15.96
C TYR A 24 -20.05 1.63 -15.54
N ILE A 25 -20.05 0.30 -15.55
CA ILE A 25 -21.20 -0.53 -15.13
C ILE A 25 -21.60 -0.21 -13.67
N ILE A 26 -20.62 -0.11 -12.77
CA ILE A 26 -20.84 0.19 -11.35
C ILE A 26 -21.37 1.62 -11.18
N THR A 27 -20.72 2.61 -11.81
CA THR A 27 -21.10 4.03 -11.73
C THR A 27 -22.52 4.26 -12.27
N LYS A 28 -22.90 3.55 -13.34
CA LYS A 28 -24.25 3.62 -13.92
C LYS A 28 -25.26 2.71 -13.24
N LYS A 29 -24.87 2.02 -12.16
CA LYS A 29 -25.72 1.08 -11.39
C LYS A 29 -26.39 0.02 -12.27
N MET A 30 -25.70 -0.43 -13.32
CA MET A 30 -26.20 -1.46 -14.22
C MET A 30 -26.12 -2.84 -13.55
N THR A 31 -27.09 -3.71 -13.83
CA THR A 31 -27.06 -5.09 -13.34
C THR A 31 -26.10 -5.93 -14.19
N MET A 32 -25.10 -6.55 -13.56
CA MET A 32 -24.22 -7.48 -14.25
C MET A 32 -24.93 -8.81 -14.50
N SER A 33 -25.60 -8.90 -15.66
CA SER A 33 -26.21 -10.13 -16.15
C SER A 33 -25.27 -10.90 -17.08
N VAL A 34 -25.47 -12.21 -17.17
CA VAL A 34 -24.76 -13.08 -18.14
C VAL A 34 -24.87 -12.51 -19.56
N ASN A 35 -26.06 -12.05 -19.96
CA ASN A 35 -26.31 -11.49 -21.29
C ASN A 35 -25.54 -10.18 -21.53
N LEU A 36 -25.43 -9.32 -20.51
CA LEU A 36 -24.66 -8.08 -20.61
C LEU A 36 -23.17 -8.38 -20.80
N VAL A 37 -22.61 -9.31 -20.03
CA VAL A 37 -21.18 -9.66 -20.11
C VAL A 37 -20.88 -10.37 -21.43
N ASP A 38 -21.78 -11.22 -21.90
CA ASP A 38 -21.69 -11.89 -23.20
C ASP A 38 -21.66 -10.87 -24.35
N TYR A 39 -22.59 -9.91 -24.34
CA TYR A 39 -22.65 -8.81 -25.30
C TYR A 39 -21.39 -7.95 -25.27
N ILE A 40 -20.87 -7.61 -24.08
CA ILE A 40 -19.62 -6.85 -23.96
C ILE A 40 -18.45 -7.65 -24.57
N GLY A 41 -18.39 -8.96 -24.34
CA GLY A 41 -17.40 -9.84 -24.95
C GLY A 41 -17.45 -9.78 -26.48
N ASP A 42 -18.65 -9.79 -27.07
CA ASP A 42 -18.83 -9.65 -28.52
C ASP A 42 -18.40 -8.27 -29.04
N GLN A 43 -18.72 -7.21 -28.30
CA GLN A 43 -18.31 -5.85 -28.67
C GLN A 43 -16.79 -5.66 -28.61
N ILE A 44 -16.10 -6.29 -27.66
CA ILE A 44 -14.64 -6.25 -27.57
C ILE A 44 -14.01 -6.92 -28.80
N VAL A 45 -14.49 -8.11 -29.18
CA VAL A 45 -13.97 -8.82 -30.37
C VAL A 45 -14.33 -8.08 -31.66
N SER A 46 -15.51 -7.45 -31.72
CA SER A 46 -15.95 -6.63 -32.85
C SER A 46 -15.06 -5.39 -33.05
N MET A 47 -14.70 -4.71 -31.95
CA MET A 47 -13.81 -3.55 -32.00
C MET A 47 -12.33 -3.92 -32.16
N PHE A 48 -11.93 -5.09 -31.64
CA PHE A 48 -10.56 -5.59 -31.64
C PHE A 48 -10.50 -7.04 -32.12
N PRO A 49 -10.47 -7.29 -33.45
CA PRO A 49 -10.61 -8.63 -34.05
C PRO A 49 -9.55 -9.65 -33.61
N SER A 50 -8.42 -9.19 -33.10
CA SER A 50 -7.34 -10.02 -32.56
C SER A 50 -7.61 -10.59 -31.17
N GLU A 51 -8.64 -10.10 -30.48
CA GLU A 51 -8.96 -10.51 -29.12
C GLU A 51 -9.85 -11.75 -29.09
N VAL A 52 -9.72 -12.56 -28.04
CA VAL A 52 -10.48 -13.81 -27.87
C VAL A 52 -11.54 -13.60 -26.79
N LYS A 53 -12.82 -13.81 -27.15
CA LYS A 53 -13.98 -13.63 -26.25
C LYS A 53 -13.81 -14.34 -24.92
N ASP A 54 -13.30 -15.57 -24.93
CA ASP A 54 -13.05 -16.41 -23.74
C ASP A 54 -12.10 -15.77 -22.72
N THR A 55 -11.23 -14.85 -23.16
CA THR A 55 -10.37 -14.07 -22.25
C THR A 55 -11.20 -13.19 -21.32
N TYR A 56 -12.31 -12.68 -21.83
CA TYR A 56 -13.18 -11.72 -21.14
C TYR A 56 -14.38 -12.39 -20.50
N PHE A 57 -14.93 -13.41 -21.16
CA PHE A 57 -16.11 -14.12 -20.72
C PHE A 57 -16.21 -15.53 -21.29
N ILE A 58 -16.41 -16.52 -20.41
CA ILE A 58 -16.70 -17.92 -20.74
C ILE A 58 -18.03 -18.30 -20.11
N LYS A 59 -18.99 -18.65 -20.96
CA LYS A 59 -20.28 -19.21 -20.57
C LYS A 59 -20.21 -20.74 -20.63
N TYR A 60 -20.55 -21.40 -19.54
CA TYR A 60 -20.69 -22.86 -19.51
C TYR A 60 -22.15 -23.25 -19.78
N GLU A 61 -22.36 -24.32 -20.54
CA GLU A 61 -23.70 -24.89 -20.79
C GLU A 61 -24.27 -25.61 -19.56
N SER A 62 -23.40 -26.11 -18.68
CA SER A 62 -23.75 -26.70 -17.38
C SER A 62 -23.82 -25.65 -16.27
N ASN A 63 -24.48 -25.97 -15.15
CA ASN A 63 -24.77 -25.17 -13.94
C ASN A 63 -23.54 -24.64 -13.15
N LYS A 64 -22.48 -24.22 -13.86
CA LYS A 64 -21.21 -23.69 -13.36
C LYS A 64 -21.21 -22.17 -13.46
N ASN A 65 -20.55 -21.53 -12.52
CA ASN A 65 -20.41 -20.07 -12.54
C ASN A 65 -19.63 -19.61 -13.79
N PRO A 66 -20.05 -18.50 -14.44
CA PRO A 66 -19.31 -17.92 -15.54
C PRO A 66 -17.87 -17.54 -15.13
N LYS A 67 -16.95 -17.57 -16.10
CA LYS A 67 -15.54 -17.18 -15.92
C LYS A 67 -15.15 -16.06 -16.89
N GLY A 68 -13.95 -15.52 -16.70
CA GLY A 68 -13.38 -14.47 -17.55
C GLY A 68 -13.13 -13.17 -16.79
N LYS A 69 -12.29 -12.30 -17.36
CA LYS A 69 -11.82 -11.07 -16.71
C LYS A 69 -12.96 -10.11 -16.31
N LEU A 70 -13.99 -9.96 -17.15
CA LEU A 70 -15.14 -9.06 -16.87
C LEU A 70 -15.94 -9.53 -15.66
N TYR A 71 -16.31 -10.82 -15.65
CA TYR A 71 -17.11 -11.39 -14.57
C TYR A 71 -16.33 -11.40 -13.25
N ALA A 72 -15.07 -11.83 -13.27
CA ALA A 72 -14.22 -11.83 -12.08
C ALA A 72 -14.05 -10.43 -11.48
N LYS A 73 -13.72 -9.42 -12.32
CA LYS A 73 -13.47 -8.06 -11.86
C LYS A 73 -14.70 -7.44 -11.20
N PHE A 74 -15.88 -7.55 -11.80
CA PHE A 74 -17.10 -6.96 -11.21
C PHE A 74 -17.44 -7.51 -9.83
N TYR A 75 -17.42 -8.84 -9.65
CA TYR A 75 -17.75 -9.42 -8.34
C TYR A 75 -16.67 -9.14 -7.30
N ASN A 76 -15.40 -9.05 -7.70
CA ASN A 76 -14.33 -8.60 -6.82
C ASN A 76 -14.55 -7.14 -6.40
N SER A 77 -14.84 -6.24 -7.34
CA SER A 77 -15.18 -4.83 -7.06
C SER A 77 -16.42 -4.69 -6.17
N MET A 78 -17.49 -5.46 -6.43
CA MET A 78 -18.70 -5.42 -5.60
C MET A 78 -18.50 -5.97 -4.19
N ARG A 79 -17.58 -6.94 -3.99
CA ARG A 79 -17.21 -7.42 -2.65
C ARG A 79 -16.49 -6.35 -1.84
N VAL A 80 -15.70 -5.49 -2.50
CA VAL A 80 -15.03 -4.36 -1.86
C VAL A 80 -16.02 -3.22 -1.58
N LEU A 81 -16.96 -2.95 -2.49
CA LEU A 81 -17.85 -1.78 -2.41
C LEU A 81 -19.13 -1.97 -1.58
N LYS A 82 -19.63 -3.21 -1.41
CA LYS A 82 -20.82 -3.48 -0.58
C LYS A 82 -20.60 -3.19 0.92
N PRO A 83 -19.46 -3.57 1.53
CA PRO A 83 -19.19 -3.29 2.93
C PRO A 83 -18.94 -1.81 3.24
N THR A 84 -18.50 -1.01 2.25
CA THR A 84 -18.20 0.42 2.45
C THR A 84 -19.43 1.32 2.40
N GLY A 85 -20.63 0.78 2.18
CA GLY A 85 -21.88 1.55 2.12
C GLY A 85 -22.04 2.43 0.86
N LEU A 86 -21.08 2.39 -0.07
CA LEU A 86 -21.10 3.17 -1.31
C LEU A 86 -22.04 2.58 -2.39
N VAL A 87 -22.52 1.34 -2.19
CA VAL A 87 -23.48 0.68 -3.08
C VAL A 87 -24.65 0.12 -2.27
N THR A 88 -25.87 0.51 -2.64
CA THR A 88 -27.10 0.06 -1.99
C THR A 88 -27.33 -1.44 -2.18
N SER A 89 -27.40 -2.19 -1.09
CA SER A 89 -27.79 -3.59 -1.08
C SER A 89 -29.32 -3.72 -1.06
N ASN A 90 -29.91 -4.27 -2.13
CA ASN A 90 -31.24 -4.86 -2.03
C ASN A 90 -31.11 -6.16 -1.22
N VAL A 91 -31.27 -6.08 0.09
CA VAL A 91 -31.26 -7.25 0.97
C VAL A 91 -32.65 -7.89 0.96
N LYS A 92 -32.74 -9.10 0.39
CA LYS A 92 -33.56 -10.16 0.98
C LYS A 92 -32.62 -10.99 1.87
N ASN A 93 -32.89 -10.99 3.17
CA ASN A 93 -32.25 -11.88 4.14
C ASN A 93 -32.65 -13.33 3.85
N ILE A 94 -31.72 -14.26 4.08
CA ILE A 94 -31.88 -15.42 4.98
C ILE A 94 -30.52 -16.13 5.11
N ASP A 95 -30.21 -16.45 6.36
CA ASP A 95 -29.02 -17.08 6.91
C ASP A 95 -28.63 -18.43 6.29
N LYS A 96 -27.31 -18.66 6.19
CA LYS A 96 -26.70 -20.00 6.38
C LYS A 96 -25.32 -19.87 7.02
N PRO A 97 -24.93 -20.81 7.91
CA PRO A 97 -23.64 -20.78 8.57
C PRO A 97 -22.57 -21.20 7.57
N ASN A 98 -21.51 -20.41 7.43
CA ASN A 98 -20.39 -20.77 6.55
C ASN A 98 -19.10 -20.86 7.38
N SER A 99 -18.79 -22.08 7.77
CA SER A 99 -17.43 -22.54 7.99
C SER A 99 -16.69 -22.52 6.64
N ARG A 100 -16.00 -21.42 6.25
CA ARG A 100 -15.12 -21.44 5.07
C ARG A 100 -13.86 -20.59 5.28
N LYS A 101 -12.73 -21.28 5.15
CA LYS A 101 -11.34 -20.81 5.07
C LYS A 101 -11.23 -19.45 4.38
N HIS A 102 -10.66 -18.47 5.09
CA HIS A 102 -10.19 -17.22 4.50
C HIS A 102 -9.05 -17.53 3.51
N SER A 103 -9.33 -17.57 2.21
CA SER A 103 -8.27 -17.35 1.22
C SER A 103 -8.10 -15.85 1.04
N MET A 104 -7.00 -15.31 1.54
CA MET A 104 -6.63 -13.91 1.35
C MET A 104 -6.41 -13.61 -0.13
N HIS A 105 -6.96 -12.50 -0.60
CA HIS A 105 -6.52 -11.89 -1.86
C HIS A 105 -5.44 -10.88 -1.50
N LEU A 106 -4.19 -11.23 -1.81
CA LEU A 106 -3.05 -10.32 -1.77
C LEU A 106 -2.78 -9.89 -3.20
N GLU A 107 -2.59 -8.59 -3.43
CA GLU A 107 -2.14 -8.11 -4.73
C GLU A 107 -0.60 -8.27 -4.79
N PRO A 108 -0.05 -8.94 -5.81
CA PRO A 108 1.39 -9.03 -6.00
C PRO A 108 1.99 -7.66 -6.35
N GLU A 109 3.27 -7.47 -6.03
CA GLU A 109 4.03 -6.23 -6.26
C GLU A 109 3.97 -5.70 -7.70
N LYS A 110 3.82 -6.59 -8.69
CA LYS A 110 3.67 -6.22 -10.11
C LYS A 110 2.43 -5.36 -10.37
N ASP A 111 1.38 -5.50 -9.57
CA ASP A 111 0.17 -4.70 -9.73
C ASP A 111 0.35 -3.27 -9.18
N ILE A 112 1.33 -3.06 -8.28
CA ILE A 112 1.74 -1.71 -7.86
C ILE A 112 2.42 -0.99 -9.02
N SER A 113 3.32 -1.66 -9.75
CA SER A 113 3.94 -1.07 -10.95
C SER A 113 2.89 -0.69 -12.00
N TYR A 114 1.80 -1.47 -12.11
CA TYR A 114 0.67 -1.16 -12.99
C TYR A 114 -0.13 0.07 -12.55
N ILE A 115 -0.39 0.25 -11.23
CA ILE A 115 -1.02 1.47 -10.70
C ILE A 115 -0.14 2.69 -10.95
N VAL A 116 1.16 2.55 -10.69
CA VAL A 116 2.16 3.59 -10.95
C VAL A 116 2.18 3.96 -12.44
N ASP A 117 2.19 2.97 -13.35
CA ASP A 117 2.18 3.19 -14.80
C ASP A 117 0.85 3.75 -15.33
N GLN A 118 -0.28 3.41 -14.72
CA GLN A 118 -1.58 4.02 -15.02
C GLN A 118 -1.57 5.51 -14.75
N VAL A 119 -1.03 5.92 -13.60
CA VAL A 119 -1.03 7.32 -13.18
C VAL A 119 0.05 8.14 -13.90
N LYS A 120 1.17 7.53 -14.30
CA LYS A 120 2.18 8.16 -15.18
C LYS A 120 1.59 8.68 -16.49
N ASN A 121 0.54 8.05 -16.99
CA ASN A 121 -0.12 8.44 -18.24
C ASN A 121 -1.30 9.40 -18.02
N ASP A 122 -1.58 9.81 -16.77
CA ASP A 122 -2.56 10.82 -16.44
C ASP A 122 -1.89 12.21 -16.43
N THR A 123 -2.21 13.01 -17.46
CA THR A 123 -1.67 14.38 -17.66
C THR A 123 -2.06 15.37 -16.56
N SER A 124 -2.87 14.96 -15.58
CA SER A 124 -3.30 15.79 -14.45
C SER A 124 -2.45 15.62 -13.18
N CYS A 125 -1.51 14.67 -13.15
CA CYS A 125 -0.75 14.33 -11.95
C CYS A 125 0.61 15.06 -11.84
N PRO A 126 1.04 15.51 -10.64
CA PRO A 126 2.39 16.02 -10.37
C PRO A 126 3.51 14.96 -10.46
N PHE A 127 3.18 13.75 -10.92
CA PHE A 127 4.01 12.54 -10.79
C PHE A 127 5.37 12.63 -11.49
N SER A 128 5.51 13.56 -12.44
CA SER A 128 6.78 13.89 -13.10
C SER A 128 7.91 14.27 -12.13
N GLU A 129 7.59 14.80 -10.94
CA GLU A 129 8.59 15.14 -9.92
C GLU A 129 9.17 13.91 -9.21
N VAL A 130 8.39 12.82 -9.08
CA VAL A 130 8.80 11.58 -8.39
C VAL A 130 9.57 10.63 -9.33
N GLU A 131 9.33 10.71 -10.64
CA GLU A 131 9.99 9.87 -11.65
C GLU A 131 11.46 10.25 -11.87
N HIS A 132 11.85 11.48 -11.50
CA HIS A 132 13.23 11.96 -11.54
C HIS A 132 14.02 11.68 -10.25
N CYS A 133 13.40 11.06 -9.24
CA CYS A 133 14.09 10.77 -7.99
C CYS A 133 15.01 9.54 -8.13
N GLN A 134 16.13 9.59 -7.39
CA GLN A 134 17.10 8.51 -7.30
C GLN A 134 16.42 7.19 -6.88
N ASP A 135 16.88 6.06 -7.41
CA ASP A 135 16.43 4.74 -6.94
C ASP A 135 16.76 4.57 -5.44
N LEU A 136 15.72 4.40 -4.61
CA LEU A 136 15.87 4.25 -3.16
C LEU A 136 16.80 3.09 -2.83
N ILE A 137 16.70 2.00 -3.60
CA ILE A 137 17.48 0.79 -3.36
C ILE A 137 18.96 1.11 -3.52
N THR A 138 19.36 1.58 -4.71
CA THR A 138 20.75 1.97 -5.00
C THR A 138 21.26 3.02 -4.00
N THR A 139 20.46 4.05 -3.71
CA THR A 139 20.91 5.15 -2.84
C THR A 139 21.06 4.73 -1.38
N PHE A 140 20.17 3.85 -0.91
CA PHE A 140 20.26 3.32 0.44
C PHE A 140 21.45 2.37 0.58
N GLU A 141 21.75 1.55 -0.42
CA GLU A 141 22.94 0.69 -0.43
C GLU A 141 24.21 1.52 -0.22
N ASP A 142 24.38 2.61 -0.98
CA ASP A 142 25.54 3.51 -0.88
C ASP A 142 25.65 4.23 0.48
N LYS A 143 24.50 4.56 1.10
CA LYS A 143 24.44 5.37 2.32
C LYS A 143 24.24 4.54 3.60
N SER A 144 23.98 3.25 3.47
CA SER A 144 23.64 2.34 4.57
C SER A 144 24.68 2.36 5.70
N GLN A 145 25.98 2.34 5.34
CA GLN A 145 27.06 2.39 6.31
C GLN A 145 27.11 3.72 7.08
N GLN A 146 26.85 4.84 6.41
CA GLN A 146 26.80 6.15 7.06
C GLN A 146 25.63 6.22 8.05
N ILE A 147 24.47 5.68 7.65
CA ILE A 147 23.28 5.57 8.51
C ILE A 147 23.56 4.67 9.71
N MET A 148 24.22 3.52 9.51
CA MET A 148 24.60 2.62 10.59
C MET A 148 25.55 3.29 11.59
N ASN A 149 26.55 4.03 11.11
CA ASN A 149 27.48 4.76 11.97
C ASN A 149 26.75 5.85 12.78
N LEU A 150 25.83 6.58 12.14
CA LEU A 150 25.01 7.59 12.81
C LEU A 150 24.12 6.98 13.90
N ILE A 151 23.49 5.84 13.61
CA ILE A 151 22.70 5.03 14.55
C ILE A 151 23.54 4.61 15.75
N ASP A 152 24.74 4.08 15.50
CA ASP A 152 25.66 3.66 16.55
C ASP A 152 26.09 4.81 17.47
N GLU A 153 26.30 5.99 16.90
CA GLU A 153 26.77 7.15 17.64
C GLU A 153 25.64 7.86 18.43
N LYS A 154 24.41 7.89 17.89
CA LYS A 154 23.31 8.71 18.43
C LYS A 154 22.33 7.96 19.31
N ILE A 155 22.21 6.63 19.20
CA ILE A 155 21.27 5.86 20.03
C ILE A 155 21.74 5.83 21.48
N LYS A 156 20.85 6.26 22.37
CA LYS A 156 21.08 6.27 23.83
C LYS A 156 20.16 5.33 24.60
N ASP A 157 19.01 4.98 24.02
CA ASP A 157 18.04 4.15 24.73
C ASP A 157 18.47 2.66 24.76
N SER A 158 18.21 2.01 25.89
CA SER A 158 18.69 0.65 26.14
C SER A 158 18.07 -0.39 25.18
N SER A 159 16.80 -0.23 24.81
CA SER A 159 16.10 -1.16 23.90
C SER A 159 16.70 -1.16 22.50
N SER A 160 16.86 0.03 21.92
CA SER A 160 17.43 0.21 20.58
C SER A 160 18.90 -0.17 20.56
N ARG A 161 19.67 0.12 21.63
CA ARG A 161 21.07 -0.29 21.75
C ARG A 161 21.22 -1.81 21.78
N LYS A 162 20.34 -2.50 22.51
CA LYS A 162 20.30 -3.98 22.51
C LYS A 162 19.98 -4.53 21.12
N LEU A 163 19.01 -3.95 20.42
CA LEU A 163 18.68 -4.36 19.06
C LEU A 163 19.84 -4.14 18.09
N LEU A 164 20.55 -3.01 18.19
CA LEU A 164 21.73 -2.72 17.37
C LEU A 164 22.88 -3.70 17.66
N ASN A 165 23.14 -4.02 18.93
CA ASN A 165 24.17 -5.00 19.29
C ASN A 165 23.81 -6.38 18.77
N ASN A 166 22.55 -6.82 18.93
CA ASN A 166 22.08 -8.09 18.36
C ASN A 166 22.27 -8.14 16.83
N LEU A 167 22.00 -7.05 16.12
CA LEU A 167 22.27 -6.95 14.69
C LEU A 167 23.76 -7.16 14.36
N LYS A 168 24.67 -6.53 15.13
CA LYS A 168 26.12 -6.63 14.94
C LYS A 168 26.69 -8.01 15.30
N ASP A 169 26.11 -8.65 16.32
CA ASP A 169 26.58 -9.93 16.86
C ASP A 169 26.03 -11.14 16.09
N THR A 170 25.02 -10.94 15.23
CA THR A 170 24.40 -12.02 14.44
C THR A 170 25.22 -12.26 13.15
N PRO A 171 25.90 -13.41 13.02
CA PRO A 171 26.58 -13.75 11.77
C PRO A 171 25.56 -14.03 10.65
N ASP A 172 25.94 -13.74 9.41
CA ASP A 172 25.18 -14.05 8.19
C ASP A 172 23.76 -13.46 8.13
N ILE A 173 23.53 -12.34 8.82
CA ILE A 173 22.26 -11.62 8.72
C ILE A 173 22.02 -11.11 7.28
N SER A 174 20.82 -11.29 6.73
CA SER A 174 20.55 -10.83 5.37
C SER A 174 20.49 -9.31 5.31
N GLN A 175 20.69 -8.79 4.10
CA GLN A 175 20.56 -7.37 3.83
C GLN A 175 19.15 -6.86 4.18
N ASN A 176 18.11 -7.67 3.98
CA ASN A 176 16.74 -7.24 4.26
C ASN A 176 16.49 -7.08 5.78
N GLU A 177 17.01 -7.98 6.61
CA GLU A 177 16.90 -7.83 8.06
C GLU A 177 17.74 -6.66 8.58
N THR A 178 18.95 -6.49 8.03
CA THR A 178 19.80 -5.33 8.31
C THR A 178 19.05 -4.04 8.01
N ASN A 179 18.53 -3.89 6.80
CA ASN A 179 17.75 -2.72 6.39
C ASN A 179 16.53 -2.51 7.28
N THR A 180 15.83 -3.58 7.65
CA THR A 180 14.63 -3.51 8.51
C THR A 180 14.97 -2.94 9.87
N VAL A 181 16.06 -3.41 10.49
CA VAL A 181 16.54 -2.87 11.76
C VAL A 181 16.99 -1.42 11.61
N LEU A 182 17.75 -1.07 10.58
CA LEU A 182 18.22 0.30 10.38
C LEU A 182 17.04 1.29 10.32
N PHE A 183 16.02 1.01 9.49
CA PHE A 183 14.84 1.88 9.41
C PHE A 183 14.03 1.90 10.71
N TYR A 184 13.91 0.77 11.43
CA TYR A 184 13.25 0.74 12.73
C TYR A 184 13.98 1.59 13.78
N LEU A 185 15.32 1.58 13.75
CA LEU A 185 16.19 2.32 14.66
C LEU A 185 16.28 3.81 14.32
N LEU A 186 16.02 4.23 13.08
CA LEU A 186 15.95 5.66 12.73
C LEU A 186 14.97 6.43 13.61
N HIS A 187 13.85 5.80 14.02
CA HIS A 187 12.87 6.41 14.92
C HIS A 187 13.41 6.70 16.33
N ALA A 188 14.49 6.04 16.75
CA ALA A 188 15.15 6.32 18.03
C ALA A 188 16.09 7.53 17.96
N ILE A 189 16.58 7.88 16.76
CA ILE A 189 17.36 9.11 16.51
C ILE A 189 16.41 10.27 16.26
N PHE A 190 15.42 10.06 15.39
CA PHE A 190 14.44 11.05 15.00
C PHE A 190 13.22 10.98 15.92
N VAL A 191 13.45 11.27 17.21
CA VAL A 191 12.38 11.25 18.23
C VAL A 191 11.27 12.21 17.79
N PRO A 192 9.99 11.78 17.83
CA PRO A 192 8.89 12.64 17.47
C PRO A 192 8.87 13.91 18.31
N THR A 193 8.91 15.06 17.66
CA THR A 193 8.81 16.37 18.32
C THR A 193 7.40 16.95 18.28
N SER A 194 6.51 16.35 17.47
CA SER A 194 5.10 16.70 17.36
C SER A 194 4.34 16.43 18.66
N LYS A 195 3.37 17.29 18.94
CA LYS A 195 2.53 17.24 20.15
C LYS A 195 1.07 17.13 19.75
N GLU A 196 0.36 16.19 20.33
CA GLU A 196 -1.10 16.11 20.27
C GLU A 196 -1.70 17.05 21.32
N VAL A 197 -2.67 17.87 20.90
CA VAL A 197 -3.37 18.80 21.77
C VAL A 197 -4.72 18.19 22.14
N THR A 198 -4.87 17.76 23.39
CA THR A 198 -6.14 17.25 23.91
C THR A 198 -6.77 18.26 24.84
N MET A 199 -8.10 18.33 24.83
CA MET A 199 -8.85 19.22 25.72
C MET A 199 -9.62 18.38 26.74
N ASP A 200 -9.35 18.63 28.01
CA ASP A 200 -10.02 17.98 29.14
C ASP A 200 -11.50 18.40 29.17
N HIS A 201 -12.34 17.63 29.85
CA HIS A 201 -13.74 18.03 30.15
C HIS A 201 -13.84 19.38 30.90
N ASN A 202 -12.75 19.82 31.53
CA ASN A 202 -12.63 21.09 32.24
C ASN A 202 -12.09 22.23 31.35
N GLY A 203 -11.96 22.02 30.04
CA GLY A 203 -11.46 23.03 29.08
C GLY A 203 -9.96 23.33 29.18
N LYS A 204 -9.20 22.55 29.97
CA LYS A 204 -7.74 22.64 30.01
C LYS A 204 -7.17 22.05 28.73
N ILE A 205 -6.04 22.60 28.28
CA ILE A 205 -5.33 22.13 27.08
C ILE A 205 -4.13 21.32 27.57
N ASN A 206 -4.13 20.02 27.30
CA ASN A 206 -3.00 19.14 27.54
C ASN A 206 -2.24 18.89 26.24
N GLN A 207 -0.91 18.95 26.31
CA GLN A 207 -0.03 18.62 25.19
C GLN A 207 0.66 17.29 25.45
N VAL A 208 0.33 16.26 24.69
CA VAL A 208 0.96 14.93 24.77
C VAL A 208 2.01 14.83 23.67
N LYS A 209 3.25 14.46 24.03
CA LYS A 209 4.31 14.20 23.04
C LYS A 209 4.16 12.78 22.50
N HIS A 210 4.36 12.60 21.20
CA HIS A 210 4.42 11.26 20.62
C HIS A 210 5.70 10.53 21.06
N SER A 211 5.58 9.23 21.30
CA SER A 211 6.70 8.37 21.67
C SER A 211 7.40 7.81 20.44
N ILE A 212 8.62 7.28 20.62
CA ILE A 212 9.33 6.51 19.58
C ILE A 212 8.43 5.38 19.04
N LYS A 213 7.65 4.75 19.92
CA LYS A 213 6.76 3.64 19.54
C LYS A 213 5.59 4.11 18.67
N ASP A 214 5.05 5.30 18.93
CA ASP A 214 4.01 5.91 18.08
C ASP A 214 4.56 6.22 16.69
N SER A 215 5.79 6.74 16.62
CA SER A 215 6.51 6.94 15.36
C SER A 215 6.65 5.63 14.58
N GLN A 216 7.13 4.57 15.23
CA GLN A 216 7.28 3.26 14.61
C GLN A 216 5.94 2.72 14.13
N ASN A 217 4.90 2.78 14.95
CA ASN A 217 3.59 2.21 14.63
C ASN A 217 2.88 2.91 13.47
N THR A 218 3.24 4.16 13.15
CA THR A 218 2.72 4.86 11.96
C THR A 218 3.57 4.65 10.70
N PHE A 219 4.75 4.06 10.84
CA PHE A 219 5.68 3.77 9.75
C PHE A 219 5.68 2.28 9.39
N MET A 220 6.04 1.42 10.35
CA MET A 220 6.08 -0.04 10.24
C MET A 220 5.60 -0.75 11.51
N VAL A 221 4.67 -1.69 11.36
CA VAL A 221 4.06 -2.43 12.47
C VAL A 221 4.41 -3.90 12.37
N PHE A 222 4.94 -4.46 13.46
CA PHE A 222 5.27 -5.88 13.59
C PHE A 222 4.17 -6.62 14.34
N LYS A 223 3.74 -7.76 13.80
CA LYS A 223 2.76 -8.67 14.40
C LYS A 223 3.25 -10.11 14.28
N ASN A 224 2.85 -10.98 15.20
CA ASN A 224 3.33 -12.36 15.19
C ASN A 224 2.66 -13.22 14.12
N SER A 225 1.44 -12.84 13.72
CA SER A 225 0.62 -13.58 12.78
C SER A 225 -0.17 -12.67 11.84
N VAL A 226 -0.65 -13.26 10.75
CA VAL A 226 -1.57 -12.61 9.82
C VAL A 226 -2.89 -12.24 10.52
N CYS A 227 -3.38 -13.05 11.45
CA CYS A 227 -4.61 -12.76 12.21
C CYS A 227 -4.48 -11.44 12.98
N GLU A 228 -3.36 -11.24 13.66
CA GLU A 228 -3.08 -10.00 14.39
C GLU A 228 -2.96 -8.78 13.46
N ILE A 229 -2.50 -8.97 12.22
CA ILE A 229 -2.50 -7.91 11.19
C ILE A 229 -3.94 -7.53 10.81
N GLU A 230 -4.82 -8.50 10.59
CA GLU A 230 -6.23 -8.22 10.25
C GLU A 230 -6.97 -7.50 11.38
N GLU A 231 -6.74 -7.92 12.63
CA GLU A 231 -7.26 -7.25 13.81
C GLU A 231 -6.77 -5.80 13.87
N TYR A 232 -5.48 -5.58 13.65
CA TYR A 232 -4.89 -4.24 13.63
C TYR A 232 -5.49 -3.34 12.53
N ILE A 233 -5.66 -3.87 11.32
CA ILE A 233 -6.32 -3.13 10.22
C ILE A 233 -7.77 -2.79 10.56
N THR A 234 -8.49 -3.74 11.15
CA THR A 234 -9.90 -3.54 11.54
C THR A 234 -10.02 -2.45 12.60
N LEU A 235 -9.14 -2.46 13.60
CA LEU A 235 -9.08 -1.41 14.63
C LEU A 235 -8.79 -0.05 14.01
N ARG A 236 -7.77 0.05 13.16
CA ARG A 236 -7.39 1.32 12.50
C ARG A 236 -8.47 1.87 11.59
N ARG A 237 -9.23 1.01 10.90
CA ARG A 237 -10.38 1.43 10.08
C ARG A 237 -11.53 2.02 10.87
N ASN A 238 -11.68 1.60 12.13
CA ASN A 238 -12.74 2.12 13.00
C ASN A 238 -12.36 3.50 13.58
N GLU A 239 -11.11 3.92 13.44
CA GLU A 239 -10.68 5.27 13.78
C GLU A 239 -11.14 6.26 12.70
N LYS A 240 -11.54 7.47 13.09
CA LYS A 240 -12.04 8.51 12.16
C LYS A 240 -10.94 9.21 11.37
N ASN A 241 -9.69 8.78 11.52
CA ASN A 241 -8.53 9.44 10.93
C ASN A 241 -8.16 8.82 9.57
N PRO A 242 -7.72 9.63 8.60
CA PRO A 242 -7.21 9.12 7.34
C PRO A 242 -6.00 8.21 7.59
N ILE A 243 -6.03 7.02 7.00
CA ILE A 243 -4.96 6.03 7.12
C ILE A 243 -3.99 6.25 5.96
N GLN A 244 -2.83 6.81 6.27
CA GLN A 244 -1.75 6.94 5.30
C GLN A 244 -1.15 5.57 4.99
N PRO A 245 -0.51 5.38 3.81
CA PRO A 245 0.21 4.15 3.52
C PRO A 245 1.17 3.77 4.65
N PHE A 246 1.09 2.55 5.13
CA PHE A 246 1.99 2.05 6.18
C PHE A 246 2.35 0.58 5.96
N ILE A 247 3.45 0.17 6.60
CA ILE A 247 4.05 -1.14 6.41
C ILE A 247 3.62 -2.08 7.54
N LEU A 248 3.17 -3.28 7.18
CA LEU A 248 2.79 -4.36 8.08
C LEU A 248 3.75 -5.51 7.89
N ILE A 249 4.32 -6.01 8.98
CA ILE A 249 5.33 -7.07 8.95
C ILE A 249 4.89 -8.21 9.86
N VAL A 250 4.80 -9.42 9.30
CA VAL A 250 4.67 -10.65 10.10
C VAL A 250 6.06 -11.07 10.56
N GLY A 251 6.29 -11.11 11.87
CA GLY A 251 7.58 -11.44 12.47
C GLY A 251 8.14 -10.31 13.30
N SER A 252 9.48 -10.20 13.34
CA SER A 252 10.20 -9.20 14.12
C SER A 252 11.17 -8.41 13.23
N PRO A 253 11.75 -7.29 13.69
CA PRO A 253 12.77 -6.56 12.92
C PRO A 253 13.95 -7.44 12.49
N MET A 254 14.30 -8.45 13.30
CA MET A 254 15.39 -9.39 13.04
C MET A 254 14.97 -10.61 12.23
N GLN A 255 13.67 -10.79 12.00
CA GLN A 255 13.14 -11.89 11.22
C GLN A 255 11.79 -11.49 10.58
N PRO A 256 11.81 -10.57 9.59
CA PRO A 256 10.62 -10.17 8.86
C PRO A 256 10.23 -11.29 7.88
N ARG A 257 9.15 -12.02 8.18
CA ARG A 257 8.71 -13.19 7.39
C ARG A 257 7.82 -12.80 6.21
N GLU A 258 6.92 -11.85 6.43
CA GLU A 258 6.08 -11.29 5.37
C GLU A 258 6.00 -9.78 5.51
N ILE A 259 6.15 -9.06 4.40
CA ILE A 259 6.09 -7.60 4.36
C ILE A 259 4.91 -7.21 3.46
N ILE A 260 4.01 -6.41 4.01
CA ILE A 260 2.76 -6.00 3.38
C ILE A 260 2.65 -4.49 3.45
N VAL A 261 2.42 -3.83 2.32
CA VAL A 261 2.02 -2.41 2.30
C VAL A 261 0.50 -2.35 2.31
N PHE A 262 -0.07 -1.58 3.23
CA PHE A 262 -1.51 -1.33 3.28
C PHE A 262 -1.81 0.09 2.83
N PHE A 263 -2.70 0.23 1.84
CA PHE A 263 -3.23 1.51 1.40
C PHE A 263 -4.63 1.35 0.82
N ASP A 264 -5.55 2.23 1.21
CA ASP A 264 -6.94 2.28 0.73
C ASP A 264 -7.65 0.92 0.68
N CYS A 265 -7.59 0.18 1.79
CA CYS A 265 -8.15 -1.18 1.92
C CYS A 265 -7.50 -2.27 1.07
N ILE A 266 -6.45 -1.96 0.31
CA ILE A 266 -5.67 -2.89 -0.49
C ILE A 266 -4.40 -3.29 0.28
N LYS A 267 -3.99 -4.55 0.11
CA LYS A 267 -2.78 -5.13 0.71
C LYS A 267 -1.87 -5.60 -0.41
N TYR A 268 -0.68 -5.02 -0.45
CA TYR A 268 0.35 -5.39 -1.41
C TYR A 268 1.44 -6.18 -0.70
N LYS A 269 1.67 -7.41 -1.14
CA LYS A 269 2.80 -8.20 -0.62
C LYS A 269 4.06 -7.83 -1.39
N VAL A 270 5.11 -7.45 -0.67
CA VAL A 270 6.41 -7.04 -1.21
C VAL A 270 7.53 -7.89 -0.63
N PHE A 271 8.65 -7.99 -1.34
CA PHE A 271 9.73 -8.92 -1.00
C PHE A 271 10.82 -8.34 -0.09
N SER A 272 10.91 -7.01 0.01
CA SER A 272 11.92 -6.34 0.83
C SER A 272 11.35 -5.12 1.56
N ILE A 273 12.00 -4.71 2.65
CA ILE A 273 11.64 -3.50 3.38
C ILE A 273 11.90 -2.24 2.55
N LEU A 274 12.93 -2.24 1.70
CA LEU A 274 13.22 -1.14 0.80
C LEU A 274 12.08 -0.95 -0.21
N ASN A 275 11.58 -2.03 -0.80
CA ASN A 275 10.44 -1.98 -1.72
C ASN A 275 9.19 -1.50 -0.99
N ALA A 276 8.97 -1.95 0.26
CA ALA A 276 7.84 -1.50 1.07
C ALA A 276 7.87 0.02 1.32
N ILE A 277 9.05 0.55 1.70
CA ILE A 277 9.25 1.98 1.95
C ILE A 277 9.11 2.76 0.64
N ASP A 278 9.69 2.28 -0.45
CA ASP A 278 9.61 2.91 -1.76
C ASP A 278 8.17 3.01 -2.26
N VAL A 279 7.41 1.93 -2.13
CA VAL A 279 5.98 1.89 -2.46
C VAL A 279 5.20 2.85 -1.56
N CYS A 280 5.39 2.81 -0.24
CA CYS A 280 4.72 3.73 0.68
C CYS A 280 5.03 5.20 0.33
N PHE A 281 6.30 5.53 0.10
CA PHE A 281 6.75 6.87 -0.27
C PHE A 281 6.09 7.33 -1.56
N LYS A 282 6.14 6.49 -2.61
CA LYS A 282 5.51 6.77 -3.90
C LYS A 282 4.01 6.96 -3.75
N LEU A 283 3.30 6.11 -2.99
CA LEU A 283 1.87 6.27 -2.72
C LEU A 283 1.56 7.59 -2.01
N ILE A 284 2.36 7.97 -1.01
CA ILE A 284 2.16 9.24 -0.28
C ILE A 284 2.26 10.44 -1.25
N HIS A 285 3.31 10.50 -2.07
CA HIS A 285 3.49 11.60 -3.03
C HIS A 285 2.48 11.55 -4.18
N LEU A 286 2.20 10.35 -4.71
CA LEU A 286 1.25 10.12 -5.80
C LEU A 286 -0.15 10.66 -5.47
N PHE A 287 -0.61 10.40 -4.25
CA PHE A 287 -1.93 10.82 -3.77
C PHE A 287 -1.89 12.17 -3.04
N ASN A 288 -0.75 12.87 -3.05
CA ASN A 288 -0.53 14.15 -2.35
C ASN A 288 -0.99 14.11 -0.88
N LEU A 289 -0.60 13.04 -0.18
CA LEU A 289 -0.93 12.79 1.20
C LEU A 289 0.09 13.45 2.13
N GLU A 290 -0.35 13.88 3.31
CA GLU A 290 0.59 14.30 4.35
C GLU A 290 1.31 13.08 4.96
N TYR A 291 2.57 13.22 5.36
CA TYR A 291 3.21 12.18 6.18
C TYR A 291 2.46 12.02 7.52
N PRO A 292 2.40 10.80 8.08
CA PRO A 292 1.90 10.62 9.45
C PRO A 292 2.67 11.52 10.41
N THR A 293 1.95 12.26 11.25
CA THR A 293 2.52 13.28 12.14
C THR A 293 3.63 12.73 13.04
N GLU A 294 3.47 11.49 13.49
CA GLU A 294 4.33 10.78 14.42
C GLU A 294 5.63 10.29 13.76
N SER A 295 5.61 9.95 12.46
CA SER A 295 6.79 9.50 11.70
C SER A 295 7.26 10.50 10.64
N SER A 296 6.71 11.72 10.65
CA SER A 296 6.97 12.77 9.66
C SER A 296 8.46 13.09 9.51
N ILE A 297 9.24 13.13 10.60
CA ILE A 297 10.69 13.41 10.54
C ILE A 297 11.45 12.30 9.81
N VAL A 298 11.07 11.03 10.03
CA VAL A 298 11.70 9.89 9.34
C VAL A 298 11.36 9.92 7.85
N TRP A 299 10.11 10.21 7.49
CA TRP A 299 9.73 10.39 6.09
C TRP A 299 10.42 11.57 5.42
N LEU A 300 10.60 12.70 6.12
CA LEU A 300 11.37 13.85 5.62
C LEU A 300 12.85 13.51 5.44
N PHE A 301 13.44 12.72 6.35
CA PHE A 301 14.79 12.20 6.17
C PHE A 301 14.89 11.35 4.90
N ILE A 302 13.96 10.40 4.69
CA ILE A 302 13.90 9.59 3.48
C ILE A 302 13.76 10.49 2.24
N GLN A 303 12.84 11.44 2.26
CA GLN A 303 12.60 12.36 1.16
C GLN A 303 13.86 13.16 0.78
N LYS A 304 14.48 13.83 1.76
CA LYS A 304 15.58 14.77 1.50
C LYS A 304 16.93 14.07 1.34
N TYR A 305 17.19 13.06 2.16
CA TYR A 305 18.50 12.40 2.18
C TYR A 305 18.58 11.22 1.22
N LEU A 306 17.52 10.41 1.08
CA LEU A 306 17.55 9.24 0.20
C LEU A 306 17.04 9.56 -1.21
N TYR A 307 15.92 10.26 -1.35
CA TYR A 307 15.37 10.61 -2.67
C TYR A 307 15.89 11.94 -3.24
N ASN A 308 16.56 12.76 -2.42
CA ASN A 308 16.98 14.12 -2.78
C ASN A 308 15.82 14.98 -3.33
N LEU A 309 14.62 14.80 -2.77
CA LEU A 309 13.40 15.46 -3.18
C LEU A 309 13.06 16.62 -2.24
N ASN A 310 12.79 17.79 -2.80
CA ASN A 310 12.24 18.94 -2.08
C ASN A 310 10.89 19.30 -2.70
N THR A 311 9.88 19.52 -1.87
CA THR A 311 8.56 19.92 -2.33
C THR A 311 8.18 21.29 -1.77
N LYS A 312 7.28 21.99 -2.45
CA LYS A 312 6.69 23.24 -1.95
C LYS A 312 5.85 23.06 -0.68
N PHE A 313 5.53 21.82 -0.32
CA PHE A 313 4.75 21.45 0.86
C PHE A 313 5.63 21.02 2.04
N ASP A 314 6.95 21.01 1.86
CA ASP A 314 7.89 20.64 2.92
C ASP A 314 7.72 21.58 4.12
N LYS A 315 7.17 21.05 5.22
CA LYS A 315 7.08 21.79 6.46
C LYS A 315 8.51 22.03 6.99
N PRO A 316 8.87 23.27 7.38
CA PRO A 316 10.18 23.52 7.96
C PRO A 316 10.37 22.65 9.20
N CYS A 317 11.50 21.93 9.25
CA CYS A 317 11.90 21.21 10.45
C CYS A 317 12.28 22.28 11.49
N HIS A 318 11.33 22.75 12.29
CA HIS A 318 11.63 23.61 13.42
C HIS A 318 12.43 22.79 14.45
N THR A 319 13.74 23.04 14.44
CA THR A 319 14.72 22.74 15.50
C THR A 319 14.81 21.27 15.93
N LEU A 320 15.73 20.54 15.29
CA LEU A 320 16.58 19.57 16.00
C LEU A 320 17.39 20.39 17.03
N GLY A 321 16.84 20.53 18.23
CA GLY A 321 17.48 21.14 19.39
C GLY A 321 17.59 20.11 20.51
#